data_AF-A0A0F7GFM2-F1
#
_entry.id   AF-A0A0F7GFM2-F1
#
_cell.length_a   1.000
_cell.length_b   1.000
_cell.length_c   1.000
_cell.angle_alpha   90.00
_cell.angle_beta   90.00
_cell.angle_gamma   90.00
#
_symmetry.space_group_name_H-M   'P 1'
#
loop_
_entity.id
_entity.type
_entity.pdbx_description
1 polymer ?
#
loop_
_entity_poly.entity_id
_entity_poly.type
_entity_poly.pdbx_seq_one_letter_code
_entity_poly.pdbx_strand_id
1 'polypeptide(L)'
;MATDIIRTPALAFIHHPIQVKYPERYQLSQLTDIRPDPLKFRLSFIILPLIITLLTAILSVIFFNRLPEAVYYRFDTGGVPSGNAVTKGTFLIMMVGIQGILLAVAYFATASISRVQTFRDNVGNFWFNPTRLLTLMGNMPAIIQFIIGYVLIDAIVYALQSDHLMPLWLFAVITLVIGAILILIFGLPIIIQAYKGFSNIQEKKKE
;
A
#
# COMPACT_ATOMS: atom_id res chain seq x y z
N MET A 1 -66.67 -64.95 -28.81
CA MET A 1 -65.52 -64.13 -29.25
C MET A 1 -65.88 -62.68 -28.97
N ALA A 2 -64.95 -61.90 -28.42
CA ALA A 2 -65.06 -60.55 -27.86
C ALA A 2 -65.20 -60.50 -26.33
N THR A 3 -64.09 -60.06 -25.76
CA THR A 3 -63.60 -60.00 -24.38
C THR A 3 -64.13 -58.76 -23.66
N ASP A 4 -64.60 -58.92 -22.43
CA ASP A 4 -65.00 -57.82 -21.53
C ASP A 4 -63.76 -57.25 -20.80
N ILE A 5 -63.55 -55.95 -20.93
CA ILE A 5 -62.39 -55.22 -20.38
C ILE A 5 -62.76 -54.63 -19.02
N ILE A 6 -62.10 -55.12 -17.97
CA ILE A 6 -62.18 -54.63 -16.60
C ILE A 6 -61.52 -53.24 -16.51
N ARG A 7 -62.28 -52.19 -16.18
CA ARG A 7 -61.75 -50.86 -15.84
C ARG A 7 -61.36 -50.81 -14.37
N THR A 8 -60.07 -50.59 -14.11
CA THR A 8 -59.52 -50.25 -12.79
C THR A 8 -59.66 -48.74 -12.54
N PRO A 9 -60.10 -48.27 -11.35
CA PRO A 9 -60.11 -46.86 -11.04
C PRO A 9 -58.69 -46.36 -10.70
N ALA A 10 -58.29 -45.27 -11.36
CA ALA A 10 -57.02 -44.57 -11.14
C ALA A 10 -57.03 -43.87 -9.77
N LEU A 11 -56.06 -44.20 -8.92
CA LEU A 11 -55.76 -43.48 -7.68
C LEU A 11 -55.17 -42.10 -8.03
N ALA A 12 -55.96 -41.06 -7.87
CA ALA A 12 -55.50 -39.67 -7.94
C ALA A 12 -54.67 -39.35 -6.68
N PHE A 13 -53.34 -39.41 -6.80
CA PHE A 13 -52.42 -38.86 -5.79
C PHE A 13 -52.52 -37.33 -5.82
N ILE A 14 -53.23 -36.78 -4.85
CA ILE A 14 -53.27 -35.35 -4.58
C ILE A 14 -51.89 -34.94 -4.04
N HIS A 15 -51.03 -34.40 -4.91
CA HIS A 15 -49.83 -33.69 -4.50
C HIS A 15 -50.24 -32.39 -3.80
N HIS A 16 -50.41 -32.43 -2.47
CA HIS A 16 -50.34 -31.21 -1.67
C HIS A 16 -48.87 -30.79 -1.59
N PRO A 17 -48.46 -29.64 -2.16
CA PRO A 17 -47.13 -29.10 -1.93
C PRO A 17 -47.04 -28.76 -0.44
N ILE A 18 -46.25 -29.55 0.29
CA ILE A 18 -45.89 -29.22 1.66
C ILE A 18 -45.04 -27.95 1.57
N GLN A 19 -45.67 -26.81 1.82
CA GLN A 19 -44.98 -25.54 2.04
C GLN A 19 -44.21 -25.68 3.35
N VAL A 20 -42.97 -26.18 3.27
CA VAL A 20 -42.06 -26.25 4.40
C VAL A 20 -41.76 -24.81 4.81
N LYS A 21 -42.50 -24.31 5.79
CA LYS A 21 -42.25 -23.00 6.39
C LYS A 21 -40.96 -23.09 7.19
N TYR A 22 -39.85 -22.74 6.55
CA TYR A 22 -38.56 -22.66 7.21
C TYR A 22 -38.66 -21.69 8.40
N PRO A 23 -38.13 -22.05 9.58
CA PRO A 23 -38.15 -21.16 10.72
C PRO A 23 -37.31 -19.90 10.44
N GLU A 24 -37.78 -18.73 10.91
CA GLU A 24 -37.19 -17.41 10.63
C GLU A 24 -35.67 -17.32 10.83
N ARG A 25 -35.11 -18.17 11.71
CA ARG A 25 -33.65 -18.25 11.94
C ARG A 25 -32.84 -18.56 10.68
N TYR A 26 -33.38 -19.33 9.73
CA TYR A 26 -32.67 -19.64 8.48
C TYR A 26 -32.76 -18.51 7.44
N GLN A 27 -33.80 -17.69 7.51
CA GLN A 27 -33.96 -16.54 6.62
C GLN A 27 -33.03 -15.39 7.06
N LEU A 28 -32.82 -15.19 8.37
CA LEU A 28 -31.83 -14.23 8.89
C LEU A 28 -30.41 -14.54 8.40
N SER A 29 -30.00 -15.82 8.38
CA SER A 29 -28.66 -16.22 7.93
C SER A 29 -28.39 -16.00 6.43
N GLN A 30 -29.43 -15.85 5.59
CA GLN A 30 -29.26 -15.50 4.17
C GLN A 30 -29.34 -13.99 3.92
N LEU A 31 -29.91 -13.21 4.85
CA LEU A 31 -30.00 -11.75 4.78
C LEU A 31 -28.77 -11.03 5.36
N THR A 32 -27.87 -11.74 6.05
CA THR A 32 -26.70 -11.15 6.71
C THR A 32 -25.39 -11.85 6.34
N ASP A 33 -25.07 -11.93 5.06
CA ASP A 33 -23.65 -11.96 4.66
C ASP A 33 -23.24 -10.66 3.98
N ILE A 34 -23.65 -9.55 4.58
CA ILE A 34 -23.01 -8.24 4.37
C ILE A 34 -21.76 -8.19 5.27
N ARG A 35 -20.90 -9.22 5.20
CA ARG A 35 -19.56 -9.09 5.77
C ARG A 35 -18.79 -8.18 4.83
N PRO A 36 -18.23 -7.05 5.31
CA PRO A 36 -17.35 -6.25 4.48
C PRO A 36 -16.24 -7.15 3.95
N ASP A 37 -15.95 -7.05 2.65
CA ASP A 37 -14.89 -7.84 2.04
C ASP A 37 -13.60 -7.70 2.87
N PRO A 38 -12.94 -8.83 3.22
CA PRO A 38 -11.74 -8.78 4.05
C PRO A 38 -10.68 -7.94 3.36
N LEU A 39 -9.99 -7.09 4.13
CA LEU A 39 -8.94 -6.22 3.61
C LEU A 39 -7.80 -7.05 3.01
N LYS A 40 -7.78 -7.17 1.67
CA LYS A 40 -6.71 -7.82 0.92
C LYS A 40 -5.58 -6.84 0.64
N PHE A 41 -4.35 -7.33 0.62
CA PHE A 41 -3.19 -6.55 0.18
C PHE A 41 -3.40 -6.04 -1.25
N ARG A 42 -3.03 -4.78 -1.50
CA ARG A 42 -3.08 -4.14 -2.81
C ARG A 42 -1.76 -3.44 -3.07
N LEU A 43 -1.26 -3.52 -4.31
CA LEU A 43 -0.03 -2.84 -4.72
C LEU A 43 -0.11 -1.31 -4.55
N SER A 44 -1.31 -0.74 -4.61
CA SER A 44 -1.56 0.68 -4.34
C SER A 44 -1.03 1.13 -2.98
N PHE A 45 -0.88 0.23 -2.00
CA PHE A 45 -0.36 0.56 -0.68
C PHE A 45 1.14 0.87 -0.65
N ILE A 46 1.89 0.42 -1.65
CA ILE A 46 3.35 0.60 -1.74
C ILE A 46 3.78 1.10 -3.13
N ILE A 47 2.86 1.78 -3.84
CA ILE A 47 3.10 2.15 -5.24
C ILE A 47 4.19 3.21 -5.39
N LEU A 48 4.24 4.22 -4.51
CA LEU A 48 5.28 5.25 -4.55
C LEU A 48 6.67 4.65 -4.35
N PRO A 49 6.95 3.89 -3.27
CA PRO A 49 8.28 3.37 -3.08
C PRO A 49 8.70 2.36 -4.15
N LEU A 50 7.74 1.62 -4.70
CA LEU A 50 7.96 0.72 -5.82
C LEU A 50 8.39 1.47 -7.08
N ILE A 51 7.65 2.52 -7.47
CA ILE A 51 7.97 3.33 -8.65
C ILE A 51 9.35 3.96 -8.52
N ILE A 52 9.66 4.57 -7.37
CA ILE A 52 10.95 5.24 -7.16
C ILE A 52 12.11 4.23 -7.28
N THR A 53 11.97 3.06 -6.65
CA THR A 53 12.98 1.99 -6.71
C THR A 53 13.17 1.44 -8.13
N LEU A 54 12.08 1.28 -8.88
CA LEU A 54 12.15 0.85 -10.27
C LEU A 54 12.81 1.89 -11.16
N LEU A 55 12.46 3.17 -10.99
CA LEU A 55 13.07 4.26 -11.75
C LEU A 55 14.58 4.34 -11.49
N THR A 56 15.00 4.24 -10.23
CA THR A 56 16.43 4.31 -9.87
C THR A 56 17.19 3.07 -10.34
N ALA A 57 16.57 1.89 -10.33
CA ALA A 57 17.13 0.68 -10.93
C ALA A 57 17.29 0.82 -12.46
N ILE A 58 16.27 1.32 -13.16
CA ILE A 58 16.32 1.56 -14.61
C ILE A 58 17.42 2.57 -14.96
N LEU A 59 17.48 3.70 -14.25
CA LEU A 59 18.54 4.69 -14.43
C LEU A 59 19.93 4.07 -14.19
N SER A 60 20.07 3.27 -13.14
CA SER A 60 21.33 2.58 -12.83
C SER A 60 21.79 1.68 -13.99
N VAL A 61 20.87 0.92 -14.60
CA VAL A 61 21.19 0.05 -15.74
C VAL A 61 21.56 0.87 -16.98
N ILE A 62 20.78 1.91 -17.30
CA ILE A 62 21.01 2.74 -18.49
C ILE A 62 22.35 3.49 -18.42
N PHE A 63 22.68 4.04 -17.24
CA PHE A 63 23.86 4.87 -17.06
C PHE A 63 25.09 4.12 -16.53
N PHE A 64 25.00 2.81 -16.28
CA PHE A 64 26.10 1.99 -15.75
C PHE A 64 27.42 2.17 -16.53
N ASN A 65 27.34 2.05 -17.85
CA ASN A 65 28.51 2.14 -18.74
C ASN A 65 28.98 3.57 -18.97
N ARG A 66 28.19 4.58 -18.57
CA ARG A 66 28.52 6.00 -18.73
C ARG A 66 29.16 6.59 -17.47
N LEU A 67 29.07 5.90 -16.34
CA LEU A 67 29.69 6.34 -15.10
C LEU A 67 31.20 6.06 -15.11
N PRO A 68 32.03 7.02 -14.68
CA PRO A 68 33.46 6.79 -14.47
C PRO A 68 33.68 5.76 -13.37
N GLU A 69 34.87 5.15 -13.33
CA GLU A 69 35.17 4.15 -12.31
C GLU A 69 35.12 4.74 -10.90
N ALA A 70 35.56 6.00 -10.74
CA ALA A 70 35.46 6.76 -9.51
C ALA A 70 34.26 7.72 -9.55
N VAL A 71 33.25 7.47 -8.70
CA VAL A 71 32.03 8.27 -8.60
C VAL A 71 32.03 9.10 -7.32
N TYR A 72 31.81 10.40 -7.47
CA TYR A 72 31.58 11.33 -6.37
C TYR A 72 30.08 11.56 -6.20
N TYR A 73 29.62 11.56 -4.95
CA TYR A 73 28.19 11.66 -4.60
C TYR A 73 27.93 12.61 -3.42
N ARG A 74 28.99 13.29 -2.95
CA ARG A 74 28.94 14.31 -1.90
C ARG A 74 29.58 15.56 -2.47
N PHE A 75 28.87 16.67 -2.37
CA PHE A 75 29.27 17.95 -2.90
C PHE A 75 29.17 18.99 -1.79
N ASP A 76 30.12 19.92 -1.75
CA ASP A 76 30.04 21.08 -0.86
C ASP A 76 29.02 22.11 -1.39
N THR A 77 28.90 23.26 -0.71
CA THR A 77 28.00 24.34 -1.14
C THR A 77 28.41 25.01 -2.46
N GLY A 78 29.67 24.87 -2.88
CA GLY A 78 30.19 25.31 -4.18
C GLY A 78 30.09 24.25 -5.27
N GLY A 79 29.49 23.07 -5.01
CA GLY A 79 29.37 21.99 -5.97
C GLY A 79 30.66 21.18 -6.17
N VAL A 80 31.68 21.40 -5.34
CA VAL A 80 32.96 20.68 -5.43
C VAL A 80 32.83 19.36 -4.68
N PRO A 81 33.33 18.23 -5.22
CA PRO A 81 33.30 16.95 -4.53
C PRO A 81 33.90 17.03 -3.12
N SER A 82 33.10 16.70 -2.11
CA SER A 82 33.48 16.68 -0.71
C SER A 82 33.50 15.25 -0.18
N GLY A 83 34.60 14.54 -0.41
CA GLY A 83 34.83 13.20 0.12
C GLY A 83 35.50 12.25 -0.87
N ASN A 84 35.70 11.01 -0.42
CA ASN A 84 36.32 9.98 -1.24
C ASN A 84 35.34 9.45 -2.29
N ALA A 85 35.82 9.36 -3.53
CA ALA A 85 35.10 8.65 -4.57
C ALA A 85 34.93 7.17 -4.19
N VAL A 86 33.83 6.60 -4.65
CA VAL A 86 33.54 5.16 -4.55
C VAL A 86 33.51 4.55 -5.94
N THR A 87 33.72 3.24 -6.03
CA THR A 87 33.59 2.55 -7.33
C THR A 87 32.15 2.65 -7.83
N LYS A 88 31.94 2.78 -9.14
CA LYS A 88 30.59 2.87 -9.73
C LYS A 88 29.68 1.71 -9.33
N GLY A 89 30.22 0.49 -9.25
CA GLY A 89 29.47 -0.70 -8.84
C GLY A 89 28.99 -0.58 -7.38
N THR A 90 29.89 -0.20 -6.47
CA THR A 90 29.55 0.00 -5.06
C THR A 90 28.54 1.13 -4.89
N PHE A 91 28.71 2.25 -5.61
CA PHE A 91 27.75 3.36 -5.57
C PHE A 91 26.34 2.92 -5.95
N LEU A 92 26.17 2.28 -7.11
CA LEU A 92 24.86 1.86 -7.61
C LEU A 92 24.22 0.79 -6.73
N ILE A 93 25.00 -0.19 -6.24
CA ILE A 93 24.52 -1.21 -5.30
C ILE A 93 24.04 -0.56 -4.00
N MET A 94 24.75 0.44 -3.47
CA MET A 94 24.30 1.16 -2.27
C MET A 94 23.01 1.94 -2.54
N MET A 95 22.93 2.69 -3.64
CA MET A 95 21.75 3.50 -3.96
C MET A 95 20.50 2.65 -4.18
N VAL A 96 20.59 1.62 -5.05
CA VAL A 96 19.45 0.74 -5.35
C VAL A 96 19.17 -0.21 -4.19
N GLY A 97 20.22 -0.71 -3.53
CA GLY A 97 20.11 -1.63 -2.40
C GLY A 97 19.40 -1.02 -1.19
N ILE A 98 19.78 0.20 -0.79
CA ILE A 98 19.10 0.91 0.32
C ILE A 98 17.64 1.18 -0.05
N GLN A 99 17.35 1.56 -1.29
CA GLN A 99 15.98 1.73 -1.75
C GLN A 99 15.18 0.42 -1.73
N GLY A 100 15.79 -0.69 -2.14
CA GLY A 100 15.20 -2.03 -2.04
C GLY A 100 14.86 -2.42 -0.61
N ILE A 101 15.73 -2.11 0.36
CA ILE A 101 15.47 -2.32 1.79
C ILE A 101 14.26 -1.49 2.25
N LEU A 102 14.20 -0.21 1.87
CA LEU A 102 13.06 0.66 2.22
C LEU A 102 11.74 0.16 1.60
N LEU A 103 11.78 -0.35 0.37
CA LEU A 103 10.63 -0.98 -0.29
C LEU A 103 10.21 -2.27 0.44
N ALA A 104 11.18 -3.08 0.89
CA ALA A 104 10.89 -4.26 1.69
C ALA A 104 10.24 -3.90 3.02
N VAL A 105 10.73 -2.86 3.72
CA VAL A 105 10.12 -2.35 4.95
C VAL A 105 8.68 -1.90 4.70
N ALA A 106 8.43 -1.13 3.63
CA ALA A 106 7.08 -0.71 3.23
C ALA A 106 6.15 -1.92 3.01
N TYR A 107 6.65 -2.92 2.27
CA TYR A 107 5.92 -4.14 1.98
C TYR A 107 5.60 -4.93 3.26
N PHE A 108 6.61 -5.21 4.09
CA PHE A 108 6.43 -6.00 5.31
C PHE A 108 5.53 -5.30 6.32
N ALA A 109 5.69 -3.99 6.53
CA ALA A 109 4.82 -3.23 7.42
C ALA A 109 3.35 -3.33 6.99
N THR A 110 3.09 -3.04 5.71
CA THR A 110 1.74 -3.06 5.14
C THR A 110 1.15 -4.48 5.12
N ALA A 111 1.93 -5.47 4.70
CA ALA A 111 1.50 -6.86 4.64
C ALA A 111 1.17 -7.39 6.04
N SER A 112 1.99 -7.07 7.04
CA SER A 112 1.78 -7.52 8.43
C SER A 112 0.45 -7.00 8.98
N ILE A 113 0.18 -5.70 8.84
CA ILE A 113 -1.09 -5.11 9.30
C ILE A 113 -2.28 -5.67 8.52
N SER A 114 -2.15 -5.84 7.18
CA SER A 114 -3.22 -6.39 6.36
C SER A 114 -3.59 -7.84 6.71
N ARG A 115 -2.70 -8.60 7.36
CA ARG A 115 -2.92 -10.00 7.74
C ARG A 115 -3.60 -10.17 9.11
N VAL A 116 -3.63 -9.13 9.94
CA VAL A 116 -4.26 -9.19 11.27
C VAL A 116 -5.77 -9.36 11.10
N GLN A 117 -6.32 -10.46 11.63
CA GLN A 117 -7.76 -10.81 11.53
C GLN A 117 -8.65 -9.68 12.07
N THR A 118 -8.29 -9.08 13.20
CA THR A 118 -9.01 -7.93 13.76
C THR A 118 -9.13 -6.77 12.77
N PHE A 119 -8.09 -6.51 11.97
CA PHE A 119 -8.11 -5.45 10.96
C PHE A 119 -8.90 -5.84 9.70
N ARG A 120 -8.87 -7.13 9.33
CA ARG A 120 -9.57 -7.67 8.16
C ARG A 120 -11.08 -7.80 8.36
N ASP A 121 -11.51 -8.17 9.56
CA ASP A 121 -12.91 -8.51 9.85
C ASP A 121 -13.70 -7.31 10.37
N ASN A 122 -13.01 -6.25 10.84
CA ASN A 122 -13.63 -5.04 11.37
C ASN A 122 -13.48 -3.83 10.44
N VAL A 123 -13.24 -4.02 9.14
CA VAL A 123 -13.03 -2.90 8.18
C VAL A 123 -14.16 -1.87 8.21
N GLY A 124 -15.41 -2.31 8.42
CA GLY A 124 -16.58 -1.45 8.58
C GLY A 124 -16.87 -0.99 10.02
N ASN A 125 -16.17 -1.54 11.02
CA ASN A 125 -16.33 -1.23 12.44
C ASN A 125 -15.29 -0.22 12.96
N PHE A 126 -14.23 0.05 12.19
CA PHE A 126 -13.27 1.09 12.55
C PHE A 126 -13.85 2.48 12.27
N TRP A 127 -13.59 3.40 13.20
CA TRP A 127 -13.93 4.81 13.05
C TRP A 127 -13.14 5.53 11.96
N PHE A 128 -12.04 4.93 11.48
CA PHE A 128 -11.20 5.43 10.40
C PHE A 128 -11.18 4.45 9.22
N ASN A 129 -10.93 4.96 8.00
CA ASN A 129 -10.79 4.12 6.81
C ASN A 129 -9.45 3.33 6.84
N PRO A 130 -9.45 2.00 7.07
CA PRO A 130 -8.23 1.21 7.21
C PRO A 130 -7.37 1.23 5.94
N THR A 131 -8.02 1.21 4.78
CA THR A 131 -7.37 1.27 3.46
C THR A 131 -6.52 2.53 3.31
N ARG A 132 -7.01 3.70 3.77
CA ARG A 132 -6.25 4.96 3.74
C ARG A 132 -5.05 4.91 4.68
N LEU A 133 -5.20 4.34 5.87
CA LEU A 133 -4.10 4.17 6.81
C LEU A 133 -3.00 3.27 6.25
N LEU A 134 -3.36 2.10 5.69
CA LEU A 134 -2.38 1.21 5.06
C LEU A 134 -1.69 1.88 3.86
N THR A 135 -2.45 2.65 3.08
CA THR A 135 -1.88 3.40 1.94
C THR A 135 -0.89 4.46 2.42
N LEU A 136 -1.22 5.22 3.46
CA LEU A 136 -0.31 6.22 4.01
C LEU A 136 0.96 5.54 4.55
N MET A 137 0.80 4.51 5.39
CA MET A 137 1.91 3.81 6.03
C MET A 137 2.86 3.16 5.04
N GLY A 138 2.34 2.45 4.04
CA GLY A 138 3.16 1.78 3.03
C GLY A 138 3.87 2.74 2.08
N ASN A 139 3.38 3.97 1.93
CA ASN A 139 4.03 4.97 1.08
C ASN A 139 4.95 5.95 1.84
N MET A 140 4.98 5.94 3.19
CA MET A 140 5.88 6.83 3.96
C MET A 140 7.37 6.71 3.58
N PRO A 141 7.94 5.52 3.33
CA PRO A 141 9.35 5.41 2.96
C PRO A 141 9.73 6.10 1.64
N ALA A 142 8.74 6.44 0.79
CA ALA A 142 8.97 7.10 -0.49
C ALA A 142 9.72 8.43 -0.34
N ILE A 143 9.49 9.18 0.75
CA ILE A 143 10.16 10.48 0.99
C ILE A 143 11.69 10.28 1.06
N ILE A 144 12.13 9.30 1.86
CA ILE A 144 13.57 9.00 2.02
C ILE A 144 14.13 8.42 0.72
N GLN A 145 13.39 7.54 0.05
CA GLN A 145 13.81 7.00 -1.24
C GLN A 145 13.95 8.09 -2.32
N PHE A 146 13.12 9.14 -2.28
CA PHE A 146 13.22 10.26 -3.21
C PHE A 146 14.53 11.04 -3.02
N ILE A 147 14.95 11.26 -1.78
CA ILE A 147 16.24 11.88 -1.45
C ILE A 147 17.40 11.01 -1.95
N ILE A 148 17.34 9.69 -1.75
CA ILE A 148 18.38 8.77 -2.23
C ILE A 148 18.39 8.72 -3.78
N GLY A 149 17.22 8.71 -4.41
CA GLY A 149 17.09 8.76 -5.86
C GLY A 149 17.69 10.04 -6.46
N TYR A 150 17.53 11.16 -5.75
CA TYR A 150 18.18 12.42 -6.11
C TYR A 150 19.70 12.32 -6.06
N VAL A 151 20.29 11.73 -5.01
CA VAL A 151 21.75 11.52 -4.93
C VAL A 151 22.27 10.73 -6.13
N LEU A 152 21.54 9.70 -6.57
CA LEU A 152 21.88 8.94 -7.78
C LEU A 152 21.87 9.82 -9.03
N ILE A 153 20.80 10.60 -9.24
CA ILE A 153 20.66 11.47 -10.41
C ILE A 153 21.74 12.54 -10.42
N ASP A 154 21.98 13.18 -9.30
CA ASP A 154 22.97 14.24 -9.16
C ASP A 154 24.39 13.73 -9.44
N ALA A 155 24.75 12.55 -8.93
CA ALA A 155 26.03 11.91 -9.26
C ALA A 155 26.15 11.56 -10.75
N ILE A 156 25.07 11.15 -11.41
CA ILE A 156 25.05 10.90 -12.86
C ILE A 156 25.24 12.20 -13.64
N VAL A 157 24.53 13.27 -13.27
CA VAL A 157 24.65 14.58 -13.93
C VAL A 157 26.08 15.11 -13.79
N TYR A 158 26.64 15.05 -12.59
CA TYR A 158 28.02 15.45 -12.34
C TYR A 158 29.02 14.63 -13.18
N ALA A 159 28.84 13.32 -13.25
CA ALA A 159 29.71 12.45 -14.05
C ALA A 159 29.68 12.77 -15.55
N LEU A 160 28.55 13.23 -16.08
CA LEU A 160 28.37 13.49 -17.52
C LEU A 160 28.70 14.92 -17.94
N GLN A 161 28.44 15.89 -17.07
CA GLN A 161 28.47 17.32 -17.41
C GLN A 161 29.42 18.13 -16.53
N SER A 162 29.99 17.52 -15.47
CA SER A 162 30.75 18.23 -14.42
C SER A 162 29.95 19.36 -13.77
N ASP A 163 28.62 19.27 -13.83
CA ASP A 163 27.68 20.22 -13.24
C ASP A 163 26.92 19.56 -12.10
N HIS A 164 26.52 20.36 -11.12
CA HIS A 164 25.82 19.91 -9.92
C HIS A 164 24.42 20.54 -9.92
N LEU A 165 23.38 19.72 -9.76
CA LEU A 165 22.01 20.21 -9.91
C LEU A 165 21.64 21.23 -8.84
N MET A 166 21.80 20.83 -7.58
CA MET A 166 21.57 21.67 -6.41
C MET A 166 22.13 21.02 -5.15
N PRO A 167 22.45 21.77 -4.09
CA PRO A 167 22.94 21.17 -2.87
C PRO A 167 21.95 20.16 -2.27
N LEU A 168 22.43 18.98 -1.88
CA LEU A 168 21.62 17.89 -1.31
C LEU A 168 20.75 18.34 -0.13
N TRP A 169 21.29 19.22 0.73
CA TRP A 169 20.55 19.73 1.88
C TRP A 169 19.30 20.52 1.47
N LEU A 170 19.39 21.32 0.40
CA LEU A 170 18.28 22.13 -0.09
C LEU A 170 17.21 21.24 -0.70
N PHE A 171 17.61 20.25 -1.51
CA PHE A 171 16.69 19.27 -2.07
C PHE A 171 15.99 18.45 -0.97
N ALA A 172 16.72 18.04 0.07
CA ALA A 172 16.18 17.32 1.21
C ALA A 172 15.15 18.16 1.97
N VAL A 173 15.43 19.44 2.24
CA VAL A 173 14.47 20.35 2.90
C VAL A 173 13.19 20.48 2.09
N ILE A 174 13.29 20.71 0.77
CA ILE A 174 12.11 20.81 -0.12
C ILE A 174 11.30 19.50 -0.07
N THR A 175 11.98 18.36 -0.19
CA THR A 175 11.34 17.04 -0.18
C THR A 175 10.65 16.76 1.16
N LEU A 176 11.27 17.14 2.28
CA LEU A 176 10.69 17.00 3.61
C LEU A 176 9.47 17.92 3.82
N VAL A 177 9.51 19.16 3.33
CA VAL A 177 8.36 20.09 3.41
C VAL A 177 7.19 19.55 2.60
N ILE A 178 7.43 19.10 1.37
CA ILE A 178 6.40 18.48 0.52
C ILE A 178 5.85 17.22 1.20
N GLY A 179 6.73 16.36 1.71
CA GLY A 179 6.36 15.15 2.45
C GLY A 179 5.50 15.46 3.68
N ALA A 180 5.85 16.48 4.45
CA ALA A 180 5.09 16.93 5.61
C ALA A 180 3.69 17.43 5.21
N ILE A 181 3.58 18.22 4.13
CA ILE A 181 2.29 18.67 3.59
C ILE A 181 1.43 17.48 3.17
N LEU A 182 1.99 16.50 2.48
CA LEU A 182 1.27 15.28 2.10
C LEU A 182 0.79 14.51 3.32
N ILE A 183 1.64 14.33 4.34
CA ILE A 183 1.26 13.66 5.59
C ILE A 183 0.14 14.43 6.29
N LEU A 184 0.16 15.76 6.31
CA LEU A 184 -0.93 16.55 6.88
C LEU A 184 -2.25 16.34 6.11
N ILE A 185 -2.22 16.43 4.78
CA ILE A 185 -3.44 16.28 3.96
C ILE A 185 -4.06 14.88 4.11
N PHE A 186 -3.24 13.83 4.07
CA PHE A 186 -3.73 12.44 4.12
C PHE A 186 -3.89 11.89 5.54
N GLY A 187 -3.06 12.33 6.49
CA GLY A 187 -3.02 11.84 7.87
C GLY A 187 -3.98 12.56 8.80
N LEU A 188 -4.19 13.88 8.64
CA LEU A 188 -5.09 14.64 9.51
C LEU A 188 -6.54 14.11 9.51
N PRO A 189 -7.14 13.73 8.38
CA PRO A 189 -8.47 13.11 8.37
C PRO A 189 -8.53 11.81 9.18
N ILE A 190 -7.45 11.02 9.18
CA ILE A 190 -7.36 9.74 9.91
C ILE A 190 -7.31 10.02 11.42
N ILE A 191 -6.50 11.00 11.84
CA ILE A 191 -6.35 11.38 13.25
C ILE A 191 -7.66 11.95 13.80
N ILE A 192 -8.33 12.84 13.04
CA ILE A 192 -9.62 13.41 13.46
C ILE A 192 -10.68 12.32 13.61
N GLN A 193 -10.73 11.37 12.68
CA GLN A 193 -11.65 10.22 12.74
C GLN A 193 -11.36 9.33 13.95
N ALA A 194 -10.08 9.05 14.24
CA ALA A 194 -9.69 8.29 15.41
C ALA A 194 -10.08 9.00 16.72
N TYR A 195 -9.79 10.31 16.84
CA TYR A 195 -10.10 11.09 18.04
C TYR A 195 -11.60 11.13 18.35
N LYS A 196 -12.44 11.39 17.34
CA LYS A 196 -13.92 11.38 17.49
C LYS A 196 -14.45 10.01 17.92
N GLY A 197 -13.82 8.92 17.45
CA GLY A 197 -14.21 7.58 17.88
C GLY A 197 -13.93 7.32 19.35
N PHE A 198 -12.80 7.78 19.86
CA PHE A 198 -12.46 7.63 21.28
C PHE A 198 -13.35 8.48 22.20
N SER A 199 -13.68 9.71 21.81
CA SER A 199 -14.58 10.56 22.63
C SER A 199 -15.97 9.95 22.77
N ASN A 200 -16.53 9.41 21.70
CA ASN A 200 -17.88 8.85 21.71
C ASN A 200 -17.99 7.57 22.55
N ILE A 201 -16.91 6.77 22.63
CA ILE A 201 -16.86 5.60 23.51
C ILE A 201 -16.83 6.02 24.99
N GLN A 202 -16.16 7.13 25.32
CA GLN A 202 -16.11 7.62 26.70
C GLN A 202 -17.46 8.16 27.19
N GLU A 203 -18.24 8.82 26.32
CA GLU A 203 -19.58 9.29 26.67
C GLU A 203 -20.53 8.12 26.93
N LYS A 204 -20.53 7.10 26.06
CA LYS A 204 -21.40 5.92 26.21
C LYS A 204 -21.10 5.06 27.45
N LYS A 205 -19.94 5.24 28.08
CA LYS A 205 -19.53 4.51 29.29
C LYS A 205 -19.93 5.24 30.59
N LYS A 206 -20.43 6.47 30.49
CA LYS A 206 -20.86 7.31 31.62
C LYS A 206 -22.38 7.31 31.82
N GLU A 207 -23.14 6.84 30.83
CA GLU A 207 -24.58 6.52 30.94
C GLU A 207 -24.78 5.10 31.50
#